data_AF-A0A1V9EHY9-F1
#
_entry.id   AF-A0A1V9EHY9-F1
#
_cell.length_a   1.000
_cell.length_b   1.000
_cell.length_c   1.000
_cell.angle_alpha   90.00
_cell.angle_beta   90.00
_cell.angle_gamma   90.00
#
_symmetry.space_group_name_H-M   'P 1'
#
loop_
_entity.id
_entity.type
_entity.pdbx_description
1 polymer ?
#
loop_
_entity_poly.entity_id
_entity_poly.type
_entity_poly.pdbx_seq_one_letter_code
_entity_poly.pdbx_strand_id
1 'polypeptide(L)'
;MQTMKNSNRDLLVLVKDAYTNKEAMQHELQQLNKLLVNFETLESFCIAHEVFDIQKYRILKKKSQLQKVIERETLKPFMFICNKN
;
A
#
# COMPACT_ATOMS: atom_id res chain seq x y z
N MET A 1 -4.58 -13.74 -10.61
CA MET A 1 -4.45 -12.55 -9.74
C MET A 1 -3.40 -12.89 -8.69
N GLN A 2 -2.26 -12.20 -8.66
CA GLN A 2 -1.30 -12.39 -7.57
C GLN A 2 -1.83 -11.63 -6.35
N THR A 3 -2.39 -12.35 -5.40
CA THR A 3 -2.76 -11.82 -4.09
C THR A 3 -1.47 -11.56 -3.33
N MET A 4 -1.22 -10.32 -2.90
CA MET A 4 -0.07 -10.06 -2.01
C MET A 4 -0.19 -10.95 -0.78
N LYS A 5 0.95 -11.50 -0.34
CA LYS A 5 1.05 -12.36 0.85
C LYS A 5 0.29 -11.70 1.98
N ASN A 6 -0.47 -12.52 2.71
CA ASN A 6 -1.17 -12.16 3.93
C ASN A 6 -0.13 -11.71 4.96
N SER A 7 0.32 -10.48 4.81
CA SER A 7 1.36 -9.87 5.61
C SER A 7 0.69 -9.56 6.92
N ASN A 8 1.21 -10.05 8.04
CA ASN A 8 0.80 -9.53 9.35
C ASN A 8 1.07 -8.02 9.32
N ARG A 9 0.02 -7.23 9.03
CA ARG A 9 0.11 -5.78 8.94
C ARG A 9 0.16 -5.25 10.35
N ASP A 10 1.21 -4.53 10.68
CA ASP A 10 1.21 -3.70 11.89
C ASP A 10 0.39 -2.44 11.59
N LEU A 11 -0.85 -2.42 12.10
CA LEU A 11 -1.80 -1.32 11.95
C LEU A 11 -1.74 -0.41 13.18
N LEU A 12 -1.23 0.81 13.01
CA LEU A 12 -1.38 1.86 14.02
C LEU A 12 -2.74 2.54 13.84
N VAL A 13 -3.66 2.32 14.78
CA VAL A 13 -5.02 2.89 14.74
C VAL A 13 -5.21 3.86 15.90
N LEU A 14 -5.59 5.09 15.57
CA LEU A 14 -5.97 6.10 16.55
C LEU A 14 -7.45 5.93 16.89
N VAL A 15 -7.73 5.60 18.15
CA VAL A 15 -9.09 5.45 18.67
C VAL A 15 -9.36 6.59 19.65
N LYS A 16 -10.53 7.23 19.55
CA LYS A 16 -10.97 8.22 20.53
C LYS A 16 -11.59 7.46 21.71
N ASP A 17 -11.05 7.65 22.92
CA ASP A 17 -11.29 6.90 24.18
C ASP A 17 -12.75 6.74 24.67
N ALA A 18 -13.77 7.15 23.90
CA ALA A 18 -15.17 7.12 24.34
C ALA A 18 -15.84 5.74 24.28
N TYR A 19 -15.24 4.74 23.63
CA TYR A 19 -15.89 3.44 23.37
C TYR A 19 -14.94 2.25 23.60
N THR A 20 -14.50 2.05 24.84
CA THR A 20 -13.53 1.02 25.21
C THR A 20 -14.19 -0.36 25.39
N ASN A 21 -14.88 -0.86 24.37
CA ASN A 21 -15.14 -2.30 24.26
C ASN A 21 -14.02 -2.91 23.40
N LYS A 22 -13.11 -3.66 24.04
CA LYS A 22 -12.00 -4.34 23.36
C LYS A 22 -12.47 -5.28 22.26
N GLU A 23 -13.60 -5.96 22.45
CA GLU A 23 -14.16 -6.88 21.46
C GLU A 23 -14.65 -6.14 20.22
N ALA A 24 -15.34 -5.02 20.41
CA ALA A 24 -15.78 -4.16 19.31
C ALA A 24 -14.56 -3.61 18.53
N MET A 25 -13.52 -3.16 19.23
CA MET A 25 -12.27 -2.71 18.58
C MET A 25 -11.63 -3.84 17.76
N GLN A 26 -11.53 -5.05 18.30
CA GLN A 26 -10.98 -6.19 17.56
C GLN A 26 -11.83 -6.53 16.34
N HIS A 27 -13.15 -6.43 16.44
CA HIS A 27 -14.05 -6.61 15.32
C HIS A 27 -13.79 -5.59 14.21
N GLU A 28 -13.74 -4.30 14.54
CA GLU A 28 -13.45 -3.22 13.58
C GLU A 28 -12.09 -3.40 12.91
N LEU A 29 -11.05 -3.77 13.66
CA LEU A 29 -9.73 -4.08 13.12
C LEU A 29 -9.78 -5.25 12.12
N GLN A 30 -10.56 -6.30 12.42
CA GLN A 30 -10.75 -7.42 11.50
C GLN A 30 -11.49 -7.00 10.22
N GLN A 31 -12.52 -6.16 10.34
CA GLN A 31 -13.23 -5.63 9.17
C GLN A 31 -12.32 -4.76 8.31
N LEU A 32 -11.54 -3.87 8.92
CA LEU A 32 -10.56 -3.05 8.24
C LEU A 32 -9.52 -3.91 7.52
N ASN A 33 -8.98 -4.93 8.19
CA ASN A 33 -8.00 -5.83 7.59
C ASN A 33 -8.58 -6.58 6.37
N LYS A 34 -9.83 -7.05 6.46
CA LYS A 34 -10.54 -7.68 5.32
C LYS A 34 -10.70 -6.71 4.16
N LEU A 35 -11.04 -5.46 4.45
CA LEU A 35 -11.21 -4.43 3.43
C LEU A 35 -9.88 -4.15 2.72
N LEU A 36 -8.79 -3.95 3.47
CA LEU A 36 -7.47 -3.63 2.92
C LEU A 36 -6.96 -4.70 1.95
N VAL A 37 -7.20 -5.99 2.23
CA VAL A 37 -6.83 -7.09 1.32
C VAL A 37 -7.39 -6.89 -0.09
N ASN A 38 -8.60 -6.34 -0.22
CA ASN A 38 -9.24 -6.14 -1.52
C ASN A 38 -8.69 -4.91 -2.29
N PHE A 39 -8.13 -3.93 -1.58
CA PHE A 39 -7.61 -2.70 -2.18
C PHE A 39 -6.10 -2.72 -2.40
N GLU A 40 -5.36 -3.58 -1.70
CA GLU A 40 -3.92 -3.77 -1.85
C GLU A 40 -3.59 -4.65 -3.08
N THR A 41 -4.09 -4.23 -4.23
CA THR A 41 -3.82 -4.86 -5.53
C THR A 41 -2.78 -4.06 -6.30
N LEU A 42 -2.06 -4.74 -7.20
CA LEU A 42 -1.16 -4.09 -8.14
C LEU A 42 -1.88 -3.03 -9.00
N GLU A 43 -3.15 -3.28 -9.33
CA GLU A 43 -4.03 -2.36 -10.05
C GLU A 43 -4.18 -1.03 -9.29
N SER A 44 -4.65 -1.12 -8.04
CA SER A 44 -4.86 0.03 -7.17
C SER A 44 -3.55 0.78 -6.92
N PHE A 45 -2.46 0.03 -6.70
CA PHE A 45 -1.12 0.62 -6.55
C PHE A 45 -0.73 1.46 -7.77
N CYS A 46 -0.86 0.92 -8.98
CA CYS A 46 -0.48 1.61 -10.21
C CYS A 46 -1.34 2.83 -10.51
N ILE A 47 -2.61 2.83 -10.08
CA ILE A 47 -3.51 3.98 -10.21
C ILE A 47 -3.09 5.08 -9.24
N ALA A 48 -2.92 4.75 -7.96
CA ALA A 48 -2.68 5.72 -6.89
C ALA A 48 -1.24 6.26 -6.82
N HIS A 49 -0.27 5.57 -7.42
CA HIS A 49 1.15 5.93 -7.30
C HIS A 49 1.80 6.28 -8.63
N GLU A 50 2.88 7.04 -8.53
CA GLU A 50 3.87 7.25 -9.58
C GLU A 50 5.28 7.07 -9.01
N VAL A 51 6.26 6.86 -9.88
CA VAL A 51 7.65 6.69 -9.44
C VAL A 51 8.54 7.77 -10.02
N PHE A 52 9.21 8.50 -9.15
CA PHE A 52 10.21 9.49 -9.49
C PHE A 52 11.57 8.78 -9.60
N ASP A 53 12.08 8.69 -10.82
CA ASP A 53 13.41 8.16 -11.13
C ASP A 53 14.34 9.37 -11.32
N ILE A 54 14.91 9.86 -10.21
CA ILE A 54 15.72 11.09 -10.19
C ILE A 54 17.02 10.86 -10.95
N GLN A 55 17.59 9.65 -10.88
CA GLN A 55 18.81 9.31 -11.62
C GLN A 55 18.63 9.50 -13.14
N LYS A 56 17.42 9.31 -13.66
CA LYS A 56 17.08 9.46 -15.09
C LYS A 56 16.18 10.67 -15.38
N TYR A 57 15.97 11.56 -14.41
CA TYR A 57 15.15 12.76 -14.53
C TYR A 57 13.78 12.51 -15.18
N ARG A 58 13.07 11.46 -14.73
CA ARG A 58 11.78 11.07 -15.32
C ARG A 58 10.79 10.55 -14.29
N ILE A 59 9.52 10.63 -14.64
CA ILE A 59 8.41 10.12 -13.84
C ILE A 59 7.79 8.91 -14.56
N LEU A 60 7.70 7.77 -13.87
CA LEU A 60 7.09 6.55 -14.37
C LEU A 60 5.61 6.52 -13.94
N LYS A 61 4.71 6.51 -14.93
CA LYS A 61 3.25 6.48 -14.74
C LYS A 61 2.58 5.26 -15.35
N LYS A 62 3.27 4.57 -16.26
CA LYS A 62 2.69 3.42 -16.98
C LYS A 62 2.65 2.20 -16.06
N LYS A 63 1.52 1.48 -16.04
CA LYS A 63 1.31 0.24 -15.27
C LYS A 63 2.46 -0.76 -15.43
N SER A 64 2.90 -1.01 -16.66
CA SER A 64 4.00 -1.93 -16.95
C SER A 64 5.36 -1.48 -16.41
N GLN A 65 5.57 -0.18 -16.21
CA GLN A 65 6.79 0.35 -15.60
C GLN A 65 6.71 0.26 -14.08
N LEU A 66 5.59 0.66 -13.50
CA LEU A 66 5.33 0.62 -12.05
C LEU A 66 5.38 -0.82 -11.52
N GLN A 67 4.78 -1.76 -12.25
CA GLN A 67 4.86 -3.18 -11.94
C GLN A 67 6.31 -3.69 -11.86
N LYS A 68 7.14 -3.35 -12.84
CA LYS A 68 8.57 -3.71 -12.83
C LYS A 68 9.37 -3.06 -11.69
N VAL A 69 8.86 -1.99 -11.09
CA VAL A 69 9.49 -1.36 -9.93
C VAL A 69 9.11 -2.10 -8.65
N ILE A 70 7.82 -2.41 -8.47
CA ILE A 70 7.31 -3.05 -7.24
C ILE A 70 7.63 -4.55 -7.17
N GLU A 71 7.83 -5.22 -8.31
CA GLU A 71 8.26 -6.62 -8.38
C GLU A 71 9.74 -6.82 -8.00
N ARG A 72 10.52 -5.74 -7.86
CA ARG A 72 11.91 -5.83 -7.40
C ARG A 72 11.94 -5.98 -5.89
N GLU A 73 12.79 -6.87 -5.40
CA GLU A 73 13.03 -7.03 -3.95
C GLU A 73 13.54 -5.73 -3.31
N THR A 74 14.31 -4.93 -4.05
CA THR A 74 14.85 -3.65 -3.57
C THR A 74 14.63 -2.54 -4.60
N LEU A 75 14.24 -1.37 -4.09
CA LEU A 75 14.20 -0.15 -4.88
C LEU A 75 15.63 0.30 -5.20
N LYS A 76 15.83 0.75 -6.44
CA LYS A 76 17.12 1.35 -6.80
C LYS A 76 17.29 2.68 -6.04
N PRO A 77 18.52 3.05 -5.70
CA PRO A 77 18.80 4.38 -5.16
C PRO A 77 18.20 5.47 -6.05
N PHE A 78 17.70 6.54 -5.43
CA PHE A 78 17.08 7.68 -6.10
C PHE A 78 15.80 7.36 -6.91
N MET A 79 15.17 6.23 -6.63
CA MET A 79 13.80 5.94 -7.06
C MET A 79 12.84 6.07 -5.88
N PHE A 80 11.86 6.96 -6.00
CA PHE A 80 10.87 7.22 -4.97
C PHE A 80 9.47 6.84 -5.48
N ILE A 81 8.76 6.02 -4.72
CA ILE A 81 7.34 5.76 -4.94
C ILE A 81 6.57 6.85 -4.22
N CYS A 82 5.79 7.62 -4.97
CA CYS A 82 5.00 8.72 -4.43
C CYS A 82 3.52 8.46 -4.67
N ASN A 83 2.70 8.70 -3.65
CA ASN A 83 1.26 8.74 -3.80
C ASN A 83 0.87 10.01 -4.57
N LYS A 84 -0.17 9.93 -5.40
CA LYS A 84 -0.66 11.06 -6.20
C LYS A 84 -1.60 12.01 -5.44
N ASN A 85 -2.00 11.65 -4.22
CA ASN A 85 -2.87 12.45 -3.35
C ASN A 85 -2.13 13.53 -2.57
#